data_AF-A0AAQ0U6T8-F1
#
_entry.id   AF-A0AAQ0U6T8-F1
#
_cell.length_a   1.000
_cell.length_b   1.000
_cell.length_c   1.000
_cell.angle_alpha   90.00
_cell.angle_beta   90.00
_cell.angle_gamma   90.00
#
_symmetry.space_group_name_H-M   'P 1'
#
loop_
_entity.id
_entity.type
_entity.pdbx_description
1 polymer ?
#
loop_
_entity_poly.entity_id
_entity_poly.type
_entity_poly.pdbx_seq_one_letter_code
_entity_poly.pdbx_strand_id
1 'polypeptide(L)'
;MNDLLVDARSGVLTSLDPHIRSDMPTGWVGWAARVADTRNFGGSRRFRADPYGFGASIRDDAAARGAATGEAVERYCGNVIPEDLVRSSASALERSGARVVDPASFALYSEDQYRLAGFPFVPFTSALEIRWALGHTMDEKVPTYVPAALTYLGYYTGARRGEPPIASLQYAGIAAGRSRAEAEMSALLELLERDATALWWCGDRSLPAVELADWERLPAHRQLGDLESDTRSVRVLLLPSPFGIPVAAVWIRDDRRGLVALGTACRPTVEAAVSKALVEAYAVLAITIDLADPDGPTWRSVADGTLPAHLYKPFRADRRYRDEFEARWKDVVDLPTVAQLYLDPVMAEAAEEHLFDYTETRSVSEIPDEAPLNLNSLIALLTSRGHQPISVDLTTRDISIAGLHVVRVHSPGLYNNAPAAFPLLGGSRLTSASTTHLHLPVPLA
;
A
#
# COMPACT_ATOMS: atom_id res chain seq x y z
N MET A 1 10.27 -3.26 -24.61
CA MET A 1 9.13 -3.31 -23.68
C MET A 1 8.50 -1.93 -23.57
N ASN A 2 9.26 -0.90 -23.20
CA ASN A 2 8.71 0.46 -23.01
C ASN A 2 8.17 1.13 -24.28
N ASP A 3 8.74 0.84 -25.46
CA ASP A 3 8.30 1.44 -26.73
C ASP A 3 6.88 1.04 -27.16
N LEU A 4 6.31 -0.02 -26.57
CA LEU A 4 4.92 -0.44 -26.81
C LEU A 4 3.92 0.18 -25.82
N LEU A 5 4.39 0.66 -24.66
CA LEU A 5 3.55 1.16 -23.57
C LEU A 5 3.54 2.69 -23.51
N VAL A 6 4.68 3.32 -23.81
CA VAL A 6 4.91 4.75 -23.63
C VAL A 6 4.82 5.46 -24.98
N ASP A 7 3.74 6.22 -25.18
CA ASP A 7 3.59 7.14 -26.31
C ASP A 7 2.62 8.27 -25.93
N ALA A 8 2.99 9.51 -26.26
CA ALA A 8 2.26 10.70 -25.82
C ALA A 8 0.81 10.80 -26.38
N ARG A 9 0.46 10.01 -27.39
CA ARG A 9 -0.86 10.05 -28.05
C ARG A 9 -1.66 8.77 -27.89
N SER A 10 -0.99 7.63 -27.88
CA SER A 10 -1.60 6.30 -28.05
C SER A 10 -1.14 5.29 -27.01
N GLY A 11 -0.14 5.61 -26.20
CA GLY A 11 0.35 4.75 -25.13
C GLY A 11 -0.65 4.65 -24.00
N VAL A 12 -0.64 3.51 -23.30
CA VAL A 12 -1.26 3.41 -21.97
C VAL A 12 -0.57 4.37 -21.00
N LEU A 13 0.73 4.60 -21.20
CA LEU A 13 1.51 5.62 -20.53
C LEU A 13 1.79 6.75 -21.53
N THR A 14 1.46 7.98 -21.16
CA THR A 14 1.68 9.17 -22.01
C THR A 14 3.07 9.77 -21.82
N SER A 15 3.69 9.54 -20.66
CA SER A 15 5.08 9.86 -20.44
C SER A 15 5.68 9.00 -19.32
N LEU A 16 7.01 8.96 -19.30
CA LEU A 16 7.83 8.30 -18.30
C LEU A 16 9.07 9.17 -18.14
N ASP A 17 9.13 9.90 -17.04
CA ASP A 17 10.04 11.04 -16.87
C ASP A 17 10.85 10.86 -15.57
N PRO A 18 12.15 11.19 -15.56
CA PRO A 18 12.92 11.24 -14.32
C PRO A 18 12.32 12.24 -13.34
N HIS A 19 12.18 11.84 -12.07
CA HIS A 19 11.74 12.70 -10.98
C HIS A 19 12.95 13.31 -10.28
N ILE A 20 13.48 14.39 -10.86
CA ILE A 20 14.70 15.03 -10.38
C ILE A 20 14.40 15.94 -9.19
N ARG A 21 15.10 15.69 -8.08
CA ARG A 21 14.99 16.45 -6.83
C ARG A 21 16.36 16.78 -6.27
N SER A 22 16.59 18.05 -5.93
CA SER A 22 17.84 18.51 -5.31
C SER A 22 17.86 18.34 -3.79
N ASP A 23 16.69 18.10 -3.19
CA ASP A 23 16.48 17.92 -1.75
C ASP A 23 16.45 16.45 -1.32
N MET A 24 16.73 15.53 -2.23
CA MET A 24 16.85 14.09 -1.98
C MET A 24 18.32 13.66 -1.96
N PRO A 25 18.66 12.51 -1.32
CA PRO A 25 20.02 11.97 -1.35
C PRO A 25 20.53 11.77 -2.79
N THR A 26 21.83 11.95 -3.00
CA THR A 26 22.43 11.89 -4.35
C THR A 26 22.28 10.55 -5.06
N GLY A 27 22.18 9.47 -4.29
CA GLY A 27 21.93 8.13 -4.78
C GLY A 27 20.46 7.78 -4.92
N TRP A 28 19.53 8.61 -4.45
CA TRP A 28 18.10 8.38 -4.63
C TRP A 28 17.72 8.75 -6.06
N VAL A 29 17.15 7.78 -6.78
CA VAL A 29 16.72 7.96 -8.17
C VAL A 29 15.22 7.72 -8.23
N GLY A 30 14.46 8.72 -8.69
CA GLY A 30 13.02 8.64 -8.86
C GLY A 30 12.60 8.75 -10.32
N TRP A 31 11.50 8.10 -10.68
CA TRP A 31 10.82 8.19 -11.97
C TRP A 31 9.32 8.31 -11.76
N ALA A 32 8.66 9.05 -12.64
CA ALA A 32 7.22 9.17 -12.69
C ALA A 32 6.69 8.70 -14.04
N ALA A 33 5.68 7.85 -14.03
CA ALA A 33 4.92 7.43 -15.19
C ALA A 33 3.56 8.11 -15.17
N ARG A 34 3.10 8.62 -16.32
CA ARG A 34 1.77 9.23 -16.44
C ARG A 34 0.85 8.33 -17.25
N VAL A 35 -0.23 7.87 -16.63
CA VAL A 35 -1.25 7.04 -17.27
C VAL A 35 -2.10 7.90 -18.22
N ALA A 36 -2.47 7.35 -19.37
CA ALA A 36 -3.39 8.00 -20.29
C ALA A 36 -4.74 8.25 -19.61
N ASP A 37 -5.42 9.34 -20.00
CA ASP A 37 -6.76 9.62 -19.49
C ASP A 37 -7.77 8.61 -20.04
N THR A 38 -8.01 7.57 -19.27
CA THR A 38 -8.87 6.43 -19.64
C THR A 38 -10.35 6.81 -19.78
N ARG A 39 -10.75 8.02 -19.37
CA ARG A 39 -12.10 8.56 -19.65
C ARG A 39 -12.31 8.82 -21.13
N ASN A 40 -11.23 9.04 -21.88
CA ASN A 40 -11.25 9.28 -23.32
C ASN A 40 -11.27 7.98 -24.13
N PHE A 41 -11.19 6.82 -23.49
CA PHE A 41 -11.30 5.54 -24.19
C PHE A 41 -12.74 5.38 -24.68
N GLY A 42 -12.90 5.13 -25.99
CA GLY A 42 -14.21 4.98 -26.61
C GLY A 42 -14.98 3.73 -26.12
N GLY A 43 -16.30 3.73 -26.28
CA GLY A 43 -17.17 2.56 -25.97
C GLY A 43 -17.73 2.54 -24.54
N SER A 44 -18.20 1.37 -24.09
CA SER A 44 -18.75 1.14 -22.74
C SER A 44 -17.70 1.17 -21.63
N ARG A 45 -16.40 1.11 -21.99
CA ARG A 45 -15.26 0.95 -21.06
C ARG A 45 -14.69 2.27 -20.55
N ARG A 46 -15.55 3.20 -20.17
CA ARG A 46 -15.09 4.42 -19.47
C ARG A 46 -14.79 4.09 -18.01
N PHE A 47 -13.54 4.21 -17.63
CA PHE A 47 -13.11 4.15 -16.23
C PHE A 47 -12.18 5.31 -15.95
N ARG A 48 -11.85 5.52 -14.67
CA ARG A 48 -10.85 6.47 -14.24
C ARG A 48 -9.75 5.67 -13.56
N ALA A 49 -8.60 5.55 -14.20
CA ALA A 49 -7.40 5.07 -13.55
C ALA A 49 -6.76 6.20 -12.74
N ASP A 50 -5.93 5.83 -11.75
CA ASP A 50 -5.03 6.80 -11.12
C ASP A 50 -4.06 7.32 -12.19
N PRO A 51 -3.87 8.65 -12.31
CA PRO A 51 -3.17 9.24 -13.45
C PRO A 51 -1.65 9.07 -13.42
N TYR A 52 -1.08 8.52 -12.34
CA TYR A 52 0.36 8.41 -12.14
C TYR A 52 0.78 7.08 -11.52
N GLY A 53 1.99 6.66 -11.83
CA GLY A 53 2.77 5.71 -11.05
C GLY A 53 4.12 6.30 -10.71
N PHE A 54 4.66 5.97 -9.56
CA PHE A 54 5.94 6.44 -9.08
C PHE A 54 6.87 5.26 -8.82
N GLY A 55 8.17 5.47 -8.99
CA GLY A 55 9.14 4.43 -8.71
C GLY A 55 10.47 5.04 -8.34
N ALA A 56 11.06 4.51 -7.28
CA ALA A 56 12.37 4.94 -6.85
C ALA A 56 13.29 3.76 -6.54
N SER A 57 14.59 4.04 -6.54
CA SER A 57 15.66 3.08 -6.23
C SER A 57 16.89 3.80 -5.67
N ILE A 58 17.91 3.01 -5.29
CA ILE A 58 19.23 3.51 -4.95
C ILE A 58 20.17 3.26 -6.13
N ARG A 59 20.63 4.33 -6.79
CA ARG A 59 21.61 4.35 -7.90
C ARG A 59 21.27 3.41 -9.06
N ASP A 60 20.00 3.05 -9.24
CA ASP A 60 19.56 2.15 -10.31
C ASP A 60 18.38 2.77 -11.07
N ASP A 61 18.71 3.55 -12.08
CA ASP A 61 17.75 4.22 -12.95
C ASP A 61 16.78 3.24 -13.62
N ALA A 62 17.26 2.07 -14.05
CA ALA A 62 16.43 1.07 -14.69
C ALA A 62 15.42 0.46 -13.72
N ALA A 63 15.81 0.19 -12.47
CA ALA A 63 14.92 -0.29 -11.42
C ALA A 63 13.85 0.76 -11.05
N ALA A 64 14.23 2.02 -10.86
CA ALA A 64 13.29 3.10 -10.56
C ALA A 64 12.27 3.30 -11.69
N ARG A 65 12.75 3.34 -12.94
CA ARG A 65 11.93 3.41 -14.14
C ARG A 65 10.99 2.22 -14.29
N GLY A 66 11.49 1.01 -13.99
CA GLY A 66 10.70 -0.22 -14.00
C GLY A 66 9.58 -0.20 -12.95
N ALA A 67 9.89 0.25 -11.73
CA ALA A 67 8.91 0.40 -10.65
C ALA A 67 7.82 1.42 -11.01
N ALA A 68 8.18 2.58 -11.56
CA ALA A 68 7.21 3.59 -11.99
C ALA A 68 6.27 3.08 -13.09
N THR A 69 6.83 2.32 -14.04
CA THR A 69 6.06 1.65 -15.11
C THR A 69 5.12 0.60 -14.52
N GLY A 70 5.63 -0.24 -13.60
CA GLY A 70 4.86 -1.28 -12.93
C GLY A 70 3.67 -0.71 -12.17
N GLU A 71 3.89 0.28 -11.30
CA GLU A 71 2.83 0.91 -10.54
C GLU A 71 1.77 1.52 -11.46
N ALA A 72 2.16 2.28 -12.49
CA ALA A 72 1.21 2.88 -13.42
C ALA A 72 0.35 1.83 -14.17
N VAL A 73 0.97 0.71 -14.55
CA VAL A 73 0.28 -0.41 -15.19
C VAL A 73 -0.65 -1.15 -14.22
N GLU A 74 -0.29 -1.27 -12.94
CA GLU A 74 -1.18 -1.78 -11.89
C GLU A 74 -2.43 -0.90 -11.74
N ARG A 75 -2.25 0.42 -11.65
CA ARG A 75 -3.37 1.37 -11.54
C ARG A 75 -4.29 1.29 -12.75
N TYR A 76 -3.71 1.14 -13.94
CA TYR A 76 -4.46 0.96 -15.18
C TYR A 76 -5.30 -0.32 -15.16
N CYS A 77 -4.66 -1.48 -15.01
CA CYS A 77 -5.31 -2.80 -15.02
C CYS A 77 -6.32 -2.96 -13.86
N GLY A 78 -5.97 -2.50 -12.67
CA GLY A 78 -6.81 -2.58 -11.47
C GLY A 78 -8.13 -1.80 -11.57
N ASN A 79 -8.24 -0.86 -12.51
CA ASN A 79 -9.47 -0.13 -12.78
C ASN A 79 -10.27 -0.67 -13.98
N VAL A 80 -9.76 -1.69 -14.68
CA VAL A 80 -10.50 -2.40 -15.74
C VAL A 80 -11.31 -3.53 -15.12
N ILE A 81 -12.60 -3.30 -14.95
CA ILE A 81 -13.48 -4.24 -14.25
C ILE A 81 -14.41 -4.93 -15.26
N PRO A 82 -14.45 -6.28 -15.29
CA PRO A 82 -15.33 -7.02 -16.19
C PRO A 82 -16.81 -6.70 -15.98
N GLU A 83 -17.59 -6.67 -17.07
CA GLU A 83 -19.04 -6.42 -17.03
C GLU A 83 -19.85 -7.67 -16.64
N ASP A 84 -19.27 -8.86 -16.85
CA ASP A 84 -19.88 -10.19 -16.70
C ASP A 84 -19.58 -10.85 -15.35
N LEU A 85 -19.17 -10.08 -14.35
CA LEU A 85 -18.95 -10.60 -12.99
C LEU A 85 -20.22 -11.23 -12.42
N VAL A 86 -20.08 -12.42 -11.82
CA VAL A 86 -21.19 -13.17 -11.24
C VAL A 86 -21.73 -12.45 -10.01
N ARG A 87 -23.03 -12.14 -9.99
CA ARG A 87 -23.73 -11.63 -8.81
C ARG A 87 -24.40 -12.78 -8.07
N SER A 88 -24.00 -13.02 -6.82
CA SER A 88 -24.53 -14.10 -5.98
C SER A 88 -24.12 -13.89 -4.52
N SER A 89 -24.66 -14.69 -3.61
CA SER A 89 -24.13 -14.84 -2.25
C SER A 89 -23.10 -15.96 -2.19
N ALA A 90 -22.19 -15.93 -1.20
CA ALA A 90 -21.19 -16.98 -1.02
C ALA A 90 -21.87 -18.35 -0.86
N SER A 91 -22.90 -18.43 0.01
CA SER A 91 -23.63 -19.68 0.25
C SER A 91 -24.41 -20.19 -0.97
N ALA A 92 -24.81 -19.33 -1.91
CA ALA A 92 -25.42 -19.78 -3.16
C ALA A 92 -24.38 -20.36 -4.12
N LEU A 93 -23.20 -19.72 -4.23
CA LEU A 93 -22.09 -20.23 -5.02
C LEU A 93 -21.56 -21.57 -4.47
N GLU A 94 -21.37 -21.69 -3.16
CA GLU A 94 -20.95 -22.94 -2.51
C GLU A 94 -21.95 -24.09 -2.76
N ARG A 95 -23.26 -23.82 -2.66
CA ARG A 95 -24.31 -24.80 -2.99
C ARG A 95 -24.29 -25.23 -4.46
N SER A 96 -23.77 -24.40 -5.37
CA SER A 96 -23.56 -24.75 -6.77
C SER A 96 -22.28 -25.57 -7.02
N GLY A 97 -21.51 -25.86 -5.97
CA GLY A 97 -20.24 -26.61 -6.04
C GLY A 97 -19.01 -25.74 -6.32
N ALA A 98 -19.16 -24.40 -6.31
CA ALA A 98 -18.03 -23.50 -6.50
C ALA A 98 -17.24 -23.32 -5.19
N ARG A 99 -15.91 -23.18 -5.30
CA ARG A 99 -15.07 -22.74 -4.17
C ARG A 99 -15.17 -21.23 -4.04
N VAL A 100 -15.42 -20.75 -2.83
CA VAL A 100 -15.59 -19.33 -2.50
C VAL A 100 -14.76 -19.05 -1.27
N VAL A 101 -14.12 -17.88 -1.21
CA VAL A 101 -13.49 -17.45 0.05
C VAL A 101 -14.58 -17.16 1.08
N ASP A 102 -14.42 -17.69 2.28
CA ASP A 102 -15.29 -17.41 3.41
C ASP A 102 -15.25 -15.90 3.74
N PRO A 103 -16.37 -15.18 3.65
CA PRO A 103 -16.44 -13.76 4.02
C PRO A 103 -15.90 -13.45 5.42
N ALA A 104 -16.08 -14.36 6.38
CA ALA A 104 -15.62 -14.16 7.76
C ALA A 104 -14.09 -14.25 7.92
N SER A 105 -13.38 -14.78 6.91
CA SER A 105 -11.92 -14.88 6.94
C SER A 105 -11.22 -13.54 6.66
N PHE A 106 -11.92 -12.53 6.12
CA PHE A 106 -11.33 -11.21 5.91
C PHE A 106 -11.28 -10.40 7.22
N ALA A 107 -10.10 -9.84 7.52
CA ALA A 107 -9.93 -8.88 8.60
C ALA A 107 -10.45 -7.49 8.16
N LEU A 108 -11.77 -7.30 8.24
CA LEU A 108 -12.45 -6.04 7.92
C LEU A 108 -12.75 -5.25 9.19
N TYR A 109 -14.03 -4.98 9.48
CA TYR A 109 -14.46 -4.15 10.60
C TYR A 109 -15.00 -4.99 11.76
N SER A 110 -14.84 -4.46 12.97
CA SER A 110 -15.39 -5.04 14.19
C SER A 110 -16.92 -4.88 14.27
N GLU A 111 -17.58 -5.69 15.11
CA GLU A 111 -19.02 -5.53 15.35
C GLU A 111 -19.37 -4.15 15.93
N ASP A 112 -18.51 -3.58 16.77
CA ASP A 112 -18.72 -2.24 17.33
C ASP A 112 -18.73 -1.17 16.25
N GLN A 113 -17.85 -1.28 15.25
CA GLN A 113 -17.84 -0.38 14.10
C GLN A 113 -19.15 -0.47 13.31
N TYR A 114 -19.65 -1.69 13.03
CA TYR A 114 -20.93 -1.86 12.33
C TYR A 114 -22.14 -1.34 13.11
N ARG A 115 -22.05 -1.22 14.44
CA ARG A 115 -23.10 -0.62 15.28
C ARG A 115 -23.06 0.92 15.32
N LEU A 116 -21.98 1.55 14.83
CA LEU A 116 -21.87 3.00 14.82
C LEU A 116 -22.89 3.63 13.84
N ALA A 117 -23.63 4.63 14.32
CA ALA A 117 -24.53 5.41 13.48
C ALA A 117 -23.73 6.11 12.36
N GLY A 118 -24.14 5.90 11.11
CA GLY A 118 -23.49 6.48 9.93
C GLY A 118 -22.23 5.76 9.46
N PHE A 119 -21.90 4.58 10.02
CA PHE A 119 -20.81 3.75 9.47
C PHE A 119 -21.14 3.35 8.03
N PRO A 120 -20.24 3.60 7.05
CA PRO A 120 -20.62 3.52 5.64
C PRO A 120 -20.59 2.11 5.06
N PHE A 121 -20.10 1.12 5.80
CA PHE A 121 -19.95 -0.26 5.31
C PHE A 121 -20.94 -1.23 5.94
N VAL A 122 -21.30 -2.27 5.18
CA VAL A 122 -22.16 -3.36 5.65
C VAL A 122 -21.34 -4.63 5.94
N PRO A 123 -21.75 -5.48 6.89
CA PRO A 123 -21.07 -6.73 7.16
C PRO A 123 -20.99 -7.64 5.92
N PHE A 124 -19.78 -8.06 5.56
CA PHE A 124 -19.56 -9.04 4.51
C PHE A 124 -19.91 -10.44 5.04
N THR A 125 -21.15 -10.88 4.80
CA THR A 125 -21.66 -12.18 5.27
C THR A 125 -21.83 -13.16 4.12
N SER A 126 -21.92 -14.45 4.44
CA SER A 126 -22.13 -15.51 3.46
C SER A 126 -23.46 -15.42 2.69
N ALA A 127 -24.44 -14.71 3.25
CA ALA A 127 -25.74 -14.44 2.64
C ALA A 127 -25.78 -13.14 1.81
N LEU A 128 -24.79 -12.24 1.95
CA LEU A 128 -24.77 -10.96 1.25
C LEU A 128 -24.58 -11.19 -0.26
N GLU A 129 -25.50 -10.65 -1.07
CA GLU A 129 -25.36 -10.68 -2.52
C GLU A 129 -24.43 -9.58 -3.01
N ILE A 130 -23.29 -9.99 -3.56
CA ILE A 130 -22.29 -9.12 -4.17
C ILE A 130 -21.85 -9.68 -5.52
N ARG A 131 -20.96 -8.97 -6.22
CA ARG A 131 -20.25 -9.58 -7.35
C ARG A 131 -18.93 -10.23 -6.93
N TRP A 132 -18.61 -11.31 -7.62
CA TRP A 132 -17.44 -12.13 -7.37
C TRP A 132 -16.52 -12.13 -8.59
N ALA A 133 -15.23 -11.97 -8.33
CA ALA A 133 -14.17 -12.20 -9.30
C ALA A 133 -13.66 -13.64 -9.17
N LEU A 134 -13.25 -14.24 -10.30
CA LEU A 134 -12.71 -15.60 -10.31
C LEU A 134 -11.18 -15.54 -10.29
N GLY A 135 -10.59 -16.06 -9.22
CA GLY A 135 -9.15 -16.28 -9.08
C GLY A 135 -8.83 -17.76 -8.97
N HIS A 136 -7.60 -18.07 -8.54
CA HIS A 136 -7.16 -19.43 -8.27
C HIS A 136 -6.33 -19.48 -6.99
N THR A 137 -6.48 -20.52 -6.17
CA THR A 137 -5.54 -20.74 -5.06
C THR A 137 -4.12 -20.86 -5.61
N MET A 138 -3.13 -20.28 -4.93
CA MET A 138 -1.79 -20.19 -5.50
C MET A 138 -1.00 -21.50 -5.43
N ASP A 139 -1.37 -22.43 -4.55
CA ASP A 139 -0.80 -23.76 -4.40
C ASP A 139 -1.32 -24.76 -5.45
N GLU A 140 -2.60 -25.11 -5.36
CA GLU A 140 -3.27 -26.15 -6.14
C GLU A 140 -3.90 -25.61 -7.43
N LYS A 141 -3.87 -24.29 -7.63
CA LYS A 141 -4.49 -23.59 -8.77
C LYS A 141 -5.99 -23.88 -8.91
N VAL A 142 -6.69 -24.02 -7.78
CA VAL A 142 -8.13 -24.31 -7.75
C VAL A 142 -8.93 -23.03 -8.01
N PRO A 143 -9.83 -23.00 -9.01
CA PRO A 143 -10.70 -21.85 -9.26
C PRO A 143 -11.49 -21.46 -8.00
N THR A 144 -11.37 -20.20 -7.58
CA THR A 144 -11.91 -19.72 -6.31
C THR A 144 -12.48 -18.32 -6.47
N TYR A 145 -13.72 -18.12 -6.02
CA TYR A 145 -14.36 -16.80 -6.04
C TYR A 145 -13.89 -15.93 -4.88
N VAL A 146 -13.54 -14.68 -5.20
CA VAL A 146 -13.17 -13.62 -4.25
C VAL A 146 -14.06 -12.38 -4.47
N PRO A 147 -14.32 -11.56 -3.45
CA PRO A 147 -15.17 -10.39 -3.59
C PRO A 147 -14.59 -9.40 -4.63
N ALA A 148 -15.39 -9.05 -5.64
CA ALA A 148 -14.93 -8.16 -6.70
C ALA A 148 -14.60 -6.76 -6.15
N ALA A 149 -15.33 -6.30 -5.13
CA ALA A 149 -15.11 -5.02 -4.48
C ALA A 149 -13.74 -4.90 -3.76
N LEU A 150 -13.14 -6.02 -3.35
CA LEU A 150 -11.78 -6.02 -2.79
C LEU A 150 -10.71 -6.35 -3.86
N THR A 151 -11.14 -6.68 -5.08
CA THR A 151 -10.25 -7.12 -6.17
C THR A 151 -9.84 -5.97 -7.09
N TYR A 152 -10.75 -5.03 -7.34
CA TYR A 152 -10.56 -3.93 -8.29
C TYR A 152 -10.58 -2.57 -7.58
N LEU A 153 -9.79 -1.60 -8.07
CA LEU A 153 -9.58 -0.32 -7.40
C LEU A 153 -10.76 0.64 -7.55
N GLY A 154 -11.33 0.75 -8.75
CA GLY A 154 -12.44 1.67 -9.08
C GLY A 154 -13.83 1.04 -8.94
N TYR A 155 -14.05 0.10 -8.00
CA TYR A 155 -15.23 -0.76 -8.00
C TYR A 155 -16.55 -0.01 -7.86
N TYR A 156 -16.73 0.85 -6.84
CA TYR A 156 -18.00 1.54 -6.54
C TYR A 156 -18.28 2.76 -7.44
N THR A 157 -18.10 2.58 -8.75
CA THR A 157 -18.32 3.60 -9.77
C THR A 157 -19.41 3.17 -10.75
N GLY A 158 -19.99 4.13 -11.49
CA GLY A 158 -21.01 3.86 -12.50
C GLY A 158 -22.22 3.09 -11.93
N ALA A 159 -22.60 2.01 -12.60
CA ALA A 159 -23.72 1.15 -12.20
C ALA A 159 -23.53 0.45 -10.83
N ARG A 160 -22.29 0.41 -10.30
CA ARG A 160 -21.94 -0.26 -9.05
C ARG A 160 -21.96 0.65 -7.83
N ARG A 161 -22.22 1.96 -8.01
CA ARG A 161 -22.25 2.95 -6.91
C ARG A 161 -23.25 2.59 -5.82
N GLY A 162 -24.37 1.95 -6.17
CA GLY A 162 -25.43 1.56 -5.23
C GLY A 162 -25.29 0.14 -4.68
N GLU A 163 -24.18 -0.54 -4.94
CA GLU A 163 -23.96 -1.89 -4.40
C GLU A 163 -23.53 -1.86 -2.94
N PRO A 164 -23.77 -2.95 -2.19
CA PRO A 164 -23.41 -3.04 -0.78
C PRO A 164 -21.91 -2.75 -0.57
N PRO A 165 -21.55 -1.66 0.14
CA PRO A 165 -20.15 -1.32 0.39
C PRO A 165 -19.60 -2.19 1.52
N ILE A 166 -18.70 -3.12 1.21
CA ILE A 166 -18.14 -4.05 2.22
C ILE A 166 -16.83 -3.56 2.87
N ALA A 167 -16.09 -2.67 2.19
CA ALA A 167 -14.86 -2.08 2.70
C ALA A 167 -14.47 -0.83 1.93
N SER A 168 -13.60 -0.02 2.53
CA SER A 168 -12.84 1.02 1.85
C SER A 168 -11.92 0.40 0.80
N LEU A 169 -11.43 1.23 -0.12
CA LEU A 169 -10.47 0.80 -1.14
C LEU A 169 -9.22 0.21 -0.47
N GLN A 170 -8.86 -1.01 -0.87
CA GLN A 170 -7.65 -1.70 -0.45
C GLN A 170 -6.64 -1.72 -1.60
N TYR A 171 -5.49 -1.09 -1.41
CA TYR A 171 -4.45 -1.05 -2.43
C TYR A 171 -3.56 -2.29 -2.42
N ALA A 172 -3.22 -2.83 -1.24
CA ALA A 172 -2.21 -3.87 -1.16
C ALA A 172 -2.59 -5.17 -1.86
N GLY A 173 -1.58 -5.84 -2.41
CA GLY A 173 -1.70 -7.12 -3.09
C GLY A 173 -2.04 -6.99 -4.57
N ILE A 174 -2.10 -5.79 -5.14
CA ILE A 174 -2.00 -5.61 -6.60
C ILE A 174 -0.53 -5.47 -6.97
N ALA A 175 -0.09 -6.13 -8.02
CA ALA A 175 1.30 -6.00 -8.48
C ALA A 175 1.44 -6.29 -9.97
N ALA A 176 2.37 -5.59 -10.61
CA ALA A 176 2.85 -5.86 -11.95
C ALA A 176 4.19 -6.57 -11.95
N GLY A 177 4.46 -7.34 -13.00
CA GLY A 177 5.73 -8.01 -13.20
C GLY A 177 5.96 -8.41 -14.64
N ARG A 178 7.19 -8.82 -14.98
CA ARG A 178 7.53 -9.32 -16.32
C ARG A 178 7.10 -10.78 -16.51
N SER A 179 6.70 -11.41 -15.41
CA SER A 179 6.02 -12.70 -15.39
C SER A 179 4.96 -12.68 -14.30
N ARG A 180 3.98 -13.59 -14.41
CA ARG A 180 2.97 -13.78 -13.35
C ARG A 180 3.61 -14.11 -12.00
N ALA A 181 4.68 -14.89 -11.96
CA ALA A 181 5.36 -15.26 -10.72
C ALA A 181 6.06 -14.07 -10.03
N GLU A 182 6.65 -13.16 -10.81
CA GLU A 182 7.23 -11.91 -10.27
C GLU A 182 6.15 -11.00 -9.68
N ALA A 183 5.01 -10.87 -10.37
CA ALA A 183 3.87 -10.10 -9.89
C ALA A 183 3.27 -10.72 -8.60
N GLU A 184 3.06 -12.04 -8.60
CA GLU A 184 2.56 -12.79 -7.45
C GLU A 184 3.48 -12.69 -6.23
N MET A 185 4.80 -12.78 -6.42
CA MET A 185 5.78 -12.58 -5.33
C MET A 185 5.69 -11.17 -4.76
N SER A 186 5.66 -10.15 -5.62
CA SER A 186 5.61 -8.75 -5.19
C SER A 186 4.33 -8.45 -4.41
N ALA A 187 3.18 -8.95 -4.90
CA ALA A 187 1.90 -8.82 -4.21
C ALA A 187 1.89 -9.49 -2.84
N LEU A 188 2.47 -10.70 -2.71
CA LEU A 188 2.55 -11.38 -1.42
C LEU A 188 3.46 -10.68 -0.42
N LEU A 189 4.62 -10.19 -0.86
CA LEU A 189 5.52 -9.43 -0.01
C LEU A 189 4.85 -8.13 0.46
N GLU A 190 4.14 -7.43 -0.40
CA GLU A 190 3.39 -6.23 0.00
C GLU A 190 2.28 -6.56 1.02
N LEU A 191 1.53 -7.65 0.82
CA LEU A 191 0.53 -8.08 1.81
C LEU A 191 1.15 -8.36 3.19
N LEU A 192 2.32 -9.01 3.23
CA LEU A 192 3.05 -9.27 4.47
C LEU A 192 3.58 -7.99 5.13
N GLU A 193 4.04 -7.04 4.32
CA GLU A 193 4.46 -5.72 4.78
C GLU A 193 3.30 -4.96 5.45
N ARG A 194 2.14 -4.89 4.79
CA ARG A 194 0.96 -4.21 5.35
C ARG A 194 0.43 -4.93 6.60
N ASP A 195 0.44 -6.26 6.60
CA ASP A 195 0.02 -7.05 7.77
C ASP A 195 0.89 -6.78 8.98
N ALA A 196 2.22 -6.86 8.83
CA ALA A 196 3.16 -6.61 9.91
C ALA A 196 3.08 -5.14 10.39
N THR A 197 2.95 -4.19 9.47
CA THR A 197 2.82 -2.77 9.81
C THR A 197 1.53 -2.49 10.59
N ALA A 198 0.39 -3.01 10.12
CA ALA A 198 -0.89 -2.82 10.77
C ALA A 198 -0.94 -3.49 12.15
N LEU A 199 -0.42 -4.72 12.27
CA LEU A 199 -0.39 -5.44 13.53
C LEU A 199 0.60 -4.83 14.52
N TRP A 200 1.74 -4.34 14.07
CA TRP A 200 2.68 -3.68 14.95
C TRP A 200 2.13 -2.33 15.45
N TRP A 201 1.55 -1.53 14.56
CA TRP A 201 1.05 -0.21 14.92
C TRP A 201 -0.21 -0.25 15.79
N CYS A 202 -1.16 -1.13 15.46
CA CYS A 202 -2.48 -1.23 16.11
C CYS A 202 -2.57 -2.39 17.11
N GLY A 203 -1.53 -3.22 17.23
CA GLY A 203 -1.56 -4.46 17.99
C GLY A 203 -1.04 -4.36 19.41
N ASP A 204 -0.76 -5.53 19.98
CA ASP A 204 -0.21 -5.64 21.32
C ASP A 204 1.27 -5.20 21.36
N ARG A 205 1.58 -4.27 22.26
CA ARG A 205 2.94 -3.79 22.55
C ARG A 205 3.73 -4.78 23.42
N SER A 206 3.49 -6.08 23.32
CA SER A 206 4.28 -7.13 23.98
C SER A 206 5.37 -7.72 23.07
N LEU A 207 5.28 -7.44 21.77
CA LEU A 207 6.28 -7.82 20.76
C LEU A 207 6.95 -6.55 20.24
N PRO A 208 8.10 -6.15 20.79
CA PRO A 208 8.76 -4.91 20.40
C PRO A 208 9.32 -5.03 18.99
N ALA A 209 9.33 -3.91 18.26
CA ALA A 209 10.18 -3.82 17.07
C ALA A 209 11.65 -3.78 17.50
N VAL A 210 12.53 -4.24 16.61
CA VAL A 210 13.98 -4.20 16.83
C VAL A 210 14.57 -3.00 16.11
N GLU A 211 15.09 -2.03 16.85
CA GLU A 211 15.86 -0.93 16.30
C GLU A 211 17.30 -1.38 15.98
N LEU A 212 17.73 -1.10 14.75
CA LEU A 212 19.09 -1.40 14.28
C LEU A 212 20.04 -0.25 14.63
N ALA A 213 20.86 -0.45 15.66
CA ALA A 213 21.74 0.57 16.24
C ALA A 213 22.85 1.07 15.29
N ASP A 214 23.25 0.22 14.34
CA ASP A 214 24.36 0.44 13.42
C ASP A 214 23.94 0.14 11.97
N TRP A 215 22.69 0.48 11.63
CA TRP A 215 22.12 0.32 10.29
C TRP A 215 22.97 1.02 9.20
N GLU A 216 23.74 2.05 9.56
CA GLU A 216 24.65 2.78 8.67
C GLU A 216 25.77 1.90 8.09
N ARG A 217 25.99 0.71 8.68
CA ARG A 217 26.90 -0.32 8.15
C ARG A 217 26.34 -1.00 6.90
N LEU A 218 25.02 -0.95 6.68
CA LEU A 218 24.39 -1.52 5.49
C LEU A 218 24.80 -0.74 4.24
N PRO A 219 25.00 -1.41 3.09
CA PRO A 219 25.44 -0.76 1.85
C PRO A 219 24.55 0.41 1.40
N ALA A 220 23.24 0.30 1.63
CA ALA A 220 22.24 1.29 1.26
C ALA A 220 22.57 2.71 1.79
N HIS A 221 23.08 2.83 3.02
CA HIS A 221 23.43 4.12 3.62
C HIS A 221 24.51 4.85 2.80
N ARG A 222 25.63 4.18 2.51
CA ARG A 222 26.72 4.74 1.70
C ARG A 222 26.27 5.03 0.26
N GLN A 223 25.42 4.17 -0.30
CA GLN A 223 24.95 4.32 -1.67
C GLN A 223 23.96 5.50 -1.81
N LEU A 224 23.10 5.75 -0.82
CA LEU A 224 22.21 6.91 -0.84
C LEU A 224 22.99 8.23 -0.81
N GLY A 225 24.03 8.34 0.01
CA GLY A 225 24.86 9.55 0.09
C GLY A 225 24.02 10.81 0.34
N ASP A 226 23.31 10.84 1.47
CA ASP A 226 22.51 11.99 1.88
C ASP A 226 23.41 13.14 2.33
N LEU A 227 23.36 14.23 1.56
CA LEU A 227 24.13 15.44 1.83
C LEU A 227 23.49 16.31 2.91
N GLU A 228 22.22 16.04 3.27
CA GLU A 228 21.51 16.71 4.36
C GLU A 228 21.51 15.88 5.66
N SER A 229 22.38 14.87 5.76
CA SER A 229 22.48 13.97 6.93
C SER A 229 22.78 14.68 8.25
N ASP A 230 23.39 15.87 8.22
CA ASP A 230 23.59 16.69 9.43
C ASP A 230 22.28 17.31 9.96
N THR A 231 21.23 17.32 9.15
CA THR A 231 19.90 17.87 9.47
C THR A 231 18.77 16.84 9.40
N ARG A 232 19.12 15.58 9.12
CA ARG A 232 18.19 14.46 9.02
C ARG A 232 18.66 13.31 9.89
N SER A 233 17.79 12.86 10.77
CA SER A 233 18.00 11.61 11.50
C SER A 233 17.19 10.50 10.86
N VAL A 234 17.82 9.33 10.73
CA VAL A 234 17.21 8.12 10.19
C VAL A 234 17.28 7.05 11.26
N ARG A 235 16.14 6.42 11.55
CA ARG A 235 16.04 5.29 12.46
C ARG A 235 15.39 4.12 11.73
N VAL A 236 15.93 2.93 11.97
CA VAL A 236 15.54 1.71 11.25
C VAL A 236 15.04 0.67 12.23
N LEU A 237 13.81 0.22 12.02
CA LEU A 237 13.14 -0.81 12.80
C LEU A 237 12.93 -2.07 11.97
N LEU A 238 13.07 -3.23 12.58
CA LEU A 238 12.52 -4.49 12.08
C LEU A 238 11.22 -4.77 12.84
N LEU A 239 10.12 -4.83 12.10
CA LEU A 239 8.80 -5.05 12.65
C LEU A 239 8.60 -6.53 12.99
N PRO A 240 7.91 -6.85 14.10
CA PRO A 240 7.55 -8.22 14.40
C PRO A 240 6.63 -8.78 13.31
N SER A 241 7.04 -9.89 12.69
CA SER A 241 6.27 -10.58 11.67
C SER A 241 6.19 -12.07 12.01
N PRO A 242 4.98 -12.66 12.12
CA PRO A 242 4.85 -14.07 12.47
C PRO A 242 5.35 -14.99 11.35
N PHE A 243 5.60 -14.47 10.16
CA PHE A 243 6.02 -15.23 8.99
C PHE A 243 7.54 -15.38 8.89
N GLY A 244 8.31 -14.68 9.73
CA GLY A 244 9.78 -14.77 9.71
C GLY A 244 10.38 -14.29 8.39
N ILE A 245 9.71 -13.34 7.72
CA ILE A 245 10.24 -12.59 6.57
C ILE A 245 10.46 -11.14 7.04
N PRO A 246 11.61 -10.50 6.74
CA PRO A 246 11.98 -9.19 7.22
C PRO A 246 11.01 -8.15 6.72
N VAL A 247 10.42 -7.43 7.67
CA VAL A 247 9.67 -6.20 7.40
C VAL A 247 10.42 -5.07 8.07
N ALA A 248 11.05 -4.22 7.27
CA ALA A 248 11.73 -3.03 7.76
C ALA A 248 10.78 -1.83 7.76
N ALA A 249 10.92 -0.97 8.77
CA ALA A 249 10.31 0.35 8.83
C ALA A 249 11.42 1.38 9.04
N VAL A 250 11.44 2.42 8.21
CA VAL A 250 12.45 3.48 8.24
C VAL A 250 11.76 4.79 8.53
N TRP A 251 12.14 5.40 9.65
CA TRP A 251 11.67 6.71 10.06
C TRP A 251 12.73 7.76 9.74
N ILE A 252 12.34 8.79 9.00
CA ILE A 252 13.17 9.95 8.71
C ILE A 252 12.58 11.15 9.44
N ARG A 253 13.39 11.85 10.22
CA ARG A 253 13.07 13.18 10.75
C ARG A 253 14.00 14.20 10.08
N ASP A 254 13.41 15.18 9.41
CA ASP A 254 14.09 16.32 8.79
C ASP A 254 13.93 17.53 9.72
N ASP A 255 14.93 17.78 10.57
CA ASP A 255 14.91 18.84 11.58
C ASP A 255 14.93 20.23 10.94
N ARG A 256 15.54 20.35 9.76
CA ARG A 256 15.61 21.60 9.01
C ARG A 256 14.23 22.08 8.58
N ARG A 257 13.35 21.17 8.18
CA ARG A 257 11.98 21.47 7.76
C ARG A 257 10.95 21.18 8.85
N GLY A 258 11.34 20.49 9.92
CA GLY A 258 10.45 19.94 10.94
C GLY A 258 9.44 18.97 10.33
N LEU A 259 9.89 18.08 9.44
CA LEU A 259 9.07 17.10 8.73
C LEU A 259 9.48 15.68 9.11
N VAL A 260 8.57 14.74 8.93
CA VAL A 260 8.80 13.32 9.17
C VAL A 260 8.29 12.48 8.01
N ALA A 261 8.89 11.31 7.81
CA ALA A 261 8.43 10.33 6.82
C ALA A 261 8.67 8.91 7.34
N LEU A 262 7.74 8.01 6.99
CA LEU A 262 7.86 6.58 7.22
C LEU A 262 7.93 5.88 5.86
N GLY A 263 8.79 4.88 5.75
CA GLY A 263 8.75 3.91 4.64
C GLY A 263 8.81 2.51 5.19
N THR A 264 8.04 1.59 4.62
CA THR A 264 8.06 0.17 5.00
C THR A 264 8.41 -0.71 3.82
N ALA A 265 9.00 -1.87 4.07
CA ALA A 265 9.27 -2.85 3.03
C ALA A 265 9.40 -4.26 3.60
N CYS A 266 8.72 -5.22 2.97
CA CYS A 266 8.97 -6.64 3.19
C CYS A 266 9.88 -7.22 2.09
N ARG A 267 11.03 -7.80 2.44
CA ARG A 267 11.96 -8.41 1.48
C ARG A 267 12.61 -9.68 2.04
N PRO A 268 13.14 -10.56 1.17
CA PRO A 268 13.78 -11.81 1.61
C PRO A 268 14.98 -11.67 2.54
N THR A 269 15.60 -10.48 2.64
CA THR A 269 16.72 -10.22 3.53
C THR A 269 16.55 -8.87 4.21
N VAL A 270 17.13 -8.73 5.39
CA VAL A 270 17.15 -7.49 6.17
C VAL A 270 17.75 -6.34 5.35
N GLU A 271 18.90 -6.57 4.69
CA GLU A 271 19.53 -5.56 3.85
C GLU A 271 18.59 -5.08 2.73
N ALA A 272 17.93 -6.01 2.03
CA ALA A 272 17.00 -5.65 0.96
C ALA A 272 15.76 -4.93 1.50
N ALA A 273 15.25 -5.33 2.67
CA ALA A 273 14.11 -4.70 3.32
C ALA A 273 14.44 -3.27 3.73
N VAL A 274 15.55 -3.06 4.44
CA VAL A 274 16.01 -1.72 4.85
C VAL A 274 16.31 -0.84 3.64
N SER A 275 16.98 -1.38 2.62
CA SER A 275 17.28 -0.65 1.38
C SER A 275 15.99 -0.15 0.69
N LYS A 276 14.98 -1.01 0.56
CA LYS A 276 13.71 -0.61 -0.03
C LYS A 276 12.93 0.35 0.86
N ALA A 277 12.85 0.10 2.16
CA ALA A 277 12.15 0.96 3.11
C ALA A 277 12.77 2.37 3.16
N LEU A 278 14.10 2.49 3.05
CA LEU A 278 14.79 3.78 2.91
C LEU A 278 14.32 4.53 1.65
N VAL A 279 14.27 3.85 0.51
CA VAL A 279 13.82 4.44 -0.76
C VAL A 279 12.38 4.96 -0.65
N GLU A 280 11.49 4.18 -0.06
CA GLU A 280 10.09 4.57 0.18
C GLU A 280 9.98 5.72 1.18
N ALA A 281 10.76 5.71 2.27
CA ALA A 281 10.77 6.79 3.25
C ALA A 281 11.19 8.12 2.62
N TYR A 282 12.18 8.13 1.72
CA TYR A 282 12.54 9.34 0.96
C TYR A 282 11.47 9.74 -0.06
N ALA A 283 10.76 8.78 -0.67
CA ALA A 283 9.63 9.09 -1.55
C ALA A 283 8.48 9.76 -0.78
N VAL A 284 8.16 9.27 0.42
CA VAL A 284 7.19 9.89 1.33
C VAL A 284 7.69 11.26 1.80
N LEU A 285 8.99 11.40 2.12
CA LEU A 285 9.57 12.69 2.49
C LEU A 285 9.40 13.71 1.36
N ALA A 286 9.64 13.33 0.10
CA ALA A 286 9.40 14.20 -1.04
C ALA A 286 7.94 14.69 -1.10
N ILE A 287 6.97 13.81 -0.86
CA ILE A 287 5.54 14.17 -0.78
C ILE A 287 5.28 15.15 0.37
N THR A 288 5.85 14.91 1.55
CA THR A 288 5.65 15.81 2.71
C THR A 288 6.27 17.19 2.51
N ILE A 289 7.43 17.27 1.83
CA ILE A 289 8.04 18.54 1.43
C ILE A 289 7.11 19.29 0.47
N ASP A 290 6.57 18.60 -0.54
CA ASP A 290 5.67 19.19 -1.53
C ASP A 290 4.34 19.65 -0.92
N LEU A 291 3.85 18.96 0.11
CA LEU A 291 2.65 19.37 0.86
C LEU A 291 2.91 20.56 1.80
N ALA A 292 4.13 20.68 2.33
CA ALA A 292 4.53 21.77 3.23
C ALA A 292 4.82 23.09 2.50
N ASP A 293 5.02 23.06 1.18
CA ASP A 293 5.23 24.23 0.33
C ASP A 293 3.93 24.57 -0.43
N PRO A 294 3.31 25.74 -0.25
CA PRO A 294 2.07 26.10 -0.96
C PRO A 294 2.24 26.20 -2.49
N ASP A 295 3.47 26.43 -2.97
CA ASP A 295 3.83 26.45 -4.39
C ASP A 295 4.36 25.08 -4.88
N GLY A 296 4.32 24.08 -3.99
CA GLY A 296 4.75 22.72 -4.24
C GLY A 296 3.97 22.02 -5.36
N PRO A 297 4.56 20.98 -5.98
CA PRO A 297 3.91 20.20 -7.05
C PRO A 297 2.51 19.70 -6.68
N THR A 298 2.31 19.25 -5.44
CA THR A 298 1.03 18.71 -4.97
C THR A 298 -0.11 19.73 -5.10
N TRP A 299 0.09 20.96 -4.64
CA TRP A 299 -0.94 22.00 -4.70
C TRP A 299 -1.20 22.50 -6.12
N ARG A 300 -0.17 22.52 -6.98
CA ARG A 300 -0.34 22.78 -8.41
C ARG A 300 -1.23 21.73 -9.07
N SER A 301 -1.01 20.44 -8.78
CA SER A 301 -1.85 19.36 -9.27
C SER A 301 -3.27 19.38 -8.70
N VAL A 302 -3.48 19.91 -7.49
CA VAL A 302 -4.83 20.16 -6.97
C VAL A 302 -5.50 21.31 -7.73
N ALA A 303 -4.77 22.40 -7.99
CA ALA A 303 -5.28 23.59 -8.65
C ALA A 303 -5.67 23.34 -10.13
N ASP A 304 -4.90 22.51 -10.85
CA ASP A 304 -5.19 22.15 -12.24
C ASP A 304 -6.18 20.98 -12.39
N GLY A 305 -6.64 20.40 -11.27
CA GLY A 305 -7.64 19.32 -11.23
C GLY A 305 -7.09 17.92 -11.51
N THR A 306 -5.77 17.77 -11.63
CA THR A 306 -5.08 16.49 -11.76
C THR A 306 -5.29 15.63 -10.52
N LEU A 307 -5.05 16.19 -9.33
CA LEU A 307 -5.36 15.58 -8.04
C LEU A 307 -6.75 16.05 -7.56
N PRO A 308 -7.57 15.16 -7.00
CA PRO A 308 -8.86 15.56 -6.44
C PRO A 308 -8.68 16.53 -5.27
N ALA A 309 -9.41 17.64 -5.28
CA ALA A 309 -9.32 18.66 -4.23
C ALA A 309 -9.75 18.18 -2.82
N HIS A 310 -10.48 17.06 -2.72
CA HIS A 310 -10.87 16.47 -1.42
C HIS A 310 -9.77 15.63 -0.76
N LEU A 311 -8.68 15.34 -1.49
CA LEU A 311 -7.61 14.48 -0.98
C LEU A 311 -6.87 15.11 0.22
N TYR A 312 -6.83 16.43 0.28
CA TYR A 312 -6.15 17.19 1.32
C TYR A 312 -7.05 18.29 1.86
N LYS A 313 -6.85 18.65 3.13
CA LYS A 313 -7.37 19.89 3.71
C LYS A 313 -6.69 21.10 3.04
N PRO A 314 -7.30 22.29 3.06
CA PRO A 314 -6.64 23.50 2.58
C PRO A 314 -5.26 23.70 3.21
N PHE A 315 -4.30 24.21 2.43
CA PHE A 315 -2.96 24.48 2.92
C PHE A 315 -2.96 25.39 4.16
N ARG A 316 -2.11 25.05 5.15
CA ARG A 316 -1.90 25.85 6.36
C ARG A 316 -0.42 26.08 6.61
N ALA A 317 -0.02 27.35 6.68
CA ALA A 317 1.36 27.74 6.99
C ALA A 317 1.79 27.37 8.42
N ASP A 318 0.85 27.30 9.37
CA ASP A 318 1.13 26.88 10.75
C ASP A 318 1.15 25.36 10.94
N ARG A 319 0.79 24.59 9.89
CA ARG A 319 0.71 23.13 9.86
C ARG A 319 -0.12 22.50 10.97
N ARG A 320 -1.02 23.25 11.63
CA ARG A 320 -1.90 22.73 12.70
C ARG A 320 -3.06 21.90 12.15
N TYR A 321 -2.73 20.87 11.38
CA TYR A 321 -3.71 20.06 10.67
C TYR A 321 -4.54 19.18 11.60
N ARG A 322 -4.01 18.76 12.76
CA ARG A 322 -4.78 17.96 13.72
C ARG A 322 -6.09 18.66 14.15
N ASP A 323 -6.08 19.99 14.16
CA ASP A 323 -7.20 20.83 14.61
C ASP A 323 -8.27 20.99 13.49
N GLU A 324 -7.97 20.60 12.25
CA GLU A 324 -8.85 20.66 11.07
C GLU A 324 -9.60 19.36 10.78
N PHE A 325 -9.12 18.25 11.34
CA PHE A 325 -9.74 16.94 11.18
C PHE A 325 -10.79 16.70 12.27
N GLU A 326 -11.82 15.92 11.92
CA GLU A 326 -12.86 15.57 12.85
C GLU A 326 -12.36 14.64 13.96
N ALA A 327 -13.05 14.65 15.10
CA ALA A 327 -12.71 13.79 16.23
C ALA A 327 -12.65 12.31 15.81
N ARG A 328 -11.55 11.64 16.16
CA ARG A 328 -11.23 10.26 15.75
C ARG A 328 -11.05 10.10 14.24
N TRP A 329 -10.61 11.15 13.54
CA TRP A 329 -10.18 11.11 12.14
C TRP A 329 -11.26 10.67 11.14
N LYS A 330 -12.54 10.91 11.46
CA LYS A 330 -13.69 10.44 10.67
C LYS A 330 -13.71 10.92 9.22
N ASP A 331 -13.02 12.01 8.94
CA ASP A 331 -12.89 12.65 7.63
C ASP A 331 -11.53 12.35 6.95
N VAL A 332 -10.67 11.54 7.57
CA VAL A 332 -9.44 11.00 6.96
C VAL A 332 -9.79 9.70 6.24
N VAL A 333 -10.42 9.85 5.08
CA VAL A 333 -10.96 8.74 4.27
C VAL A 333 -10.03 8.27 3.15
N ASP A 334 -8.93 8.99 2.91
CA ASP A 334 -7.90 8.67 1.93
C ASP A 334 -6.54 8.50 2.62
N LEU A 335 -5.76 7.50 2.18
CA LEU A 335 -4.43 7.23 2.76
C LEU A 335 -3.44 8.39 2.58
N PRO A 336 -3.34 9.05 1.40
CA PRO A 336 -2.40 10.17 1.24
C PRO A 336 -2.64 11.33 2.21
N THR A 337 -3.89 11.54 2.66
CA THR A 337 -4.25 12.58 3.64
C THR A 337 -3.48 12.42 4.95
N VAL A 338 -3.07 11.20 5.32
CA VAL A 338 -2.29 10.95 6.52
C VAL A 338 -0.91 11.62 6.48
N ALA A 339 -0.29 11.73 5.29
CA ALA A 339 0.96 12.48 5.15
C ALA A 339 0.77 13.98 5.49
N GLN A 340 -0.37 14.56 5.14
CA GLN A 340 -0.69 15.95 5.51
C GLN A 340 -0.93 16.08 7.02
N LEU A 341 -1.60 15.12 7.65
CA LEU A 341 -1.83 15.12 9.09
C LEU A 341 -0.51 15.14 9.88
N TYR A 342 0.49 14.39 9.43
CA TYR A 342 1.82 14.34 10.05
C TYR A 342 2.74 15.52 9.73
N LEU A 343 2.28 16.51 8.94
CA LEU A 343 2.94 17.82 8.89
C LEU A 343 2.76 18.60 10.21
N ASP A 344 1.75 18.25 11.00
CA ASP A 344 1.52 18.80 12.34
C ASP A 344 2.63 18.33 13.30
N PRO A 345 3.41 19.25 13.89
CA PRO A 345 4.53 18.87 14.74
C PRO A 345 4.14 17.99 15.93
N VAL A 346 2.95 18.18 16.50
CA VAL A 346 2.52 17.36 17.65
C VAL A 346 2.12 15.96 17.21
N MET A 347 1.55 15.82 16.01
CA MET A 347 1.30 14.50 15.44
C MET A 347 2.61 13.79 15.11
N ALA A 348 3.58 14.50 14.54
CA ALA A 348 4.91 13.96 14.25
C ALA A 348 5.63 13.48 15.53
N GLU A 349 5.60 14.28 16.60
CA GLU A 349 6.14 13.89 17.91
C GLU A 349 5.41 12.67 18.50
N ALA A 350 4.07 12.65 18.45
CA ALA A 350 3.30 11.52 18.96
C ALA A 350 3.55 10.22 18.17
N ALA A 351 3.76 10.30 16.85
CA ALA A 351 4.16 9.15 16.05
C ALA A 351 5.55 8.66 16.42
N GLU A 352 6.51 9.57 16.61
CA GLU A 352 7.85 9.17 17.01
C GLU A 352 7.86 8.52 18.40
N GLU A 353 7.16 9.10 19.37
CA GLU A 353 6.97 8.48 20.69
C GLU A 353 6.34 7.09 20.53
N HIS A 354 5.28 6.95 19.74
CA HIS A 354 4.62 5.67 19.52
C HIS A 354 5.55 4.61 18.89
N LEU A 355 6.32 4.98 17.86
CA LEU A 355 7.26 4.11 17.14
C LEU A 355 8.37 3.58 18.05
N PHE A 356 8.85 4.38 19.00
CA PHE A 356 10.12 4.13 19.70
C PHE A 356 10.00 3.99 21.23
N ASP A 357 8.82 4.20 21.81
CA ASP A 357 8.57 3.99 23.24
C ASP A 357 8.64 2.49 23.63
N TYR A 358 8.55 1.58 22.65
CA TYR A 358 8.67 0.14 22.89
C TYR A 358 9.48 -0.58 21.79
N THR A 359 10.79 -0.34 21.80
CA THR A 359 11.75 -0.98 20.89
C THR A 359 12.90 -1.63 21.63
N GLU A 360 13.36 -2.77 21.14
CA GLU A 360 14.64 -3.36 21.53
C GLU A 360 15.74 -2.89 20.58
N THR A 361 16.87 -2.44 21.11
CA THR A 361 18.02 -2.05 20.27
C THR A 361 18.96 -3.23 20.06
N ARG A 362 19.31 -3.54 18.81
CA ARG A 362 20.29 -4.59 18.45
C ARG A 362 21.22 -4.12 17.34
N SER A 363 22.39 -4.73 17.23
CA SER A 363 23.27 -4.53 16.07
C SER A 363 22.75 -5.33 14.87
N VAL A 364 22.96 -4.80 13.67
CA VAL A 364 22.75 -5.52 12.40
C VAL A 364 23.44 -6.89 12.41
N SER A 365 24.63 -6.99 13.03
CA SER A 365 25.41 -8.24 13.09
C SER A 365 24.80 -9.31 14.01
N GLU A 366 23.83 -8.95 14.84
CA GLU A 366 23.09 -9.87 15.72
C GLU A 366 21.82 -10.40 15.05
N ILE A 367 21.44 -9.84 13.89
CA ILE A 367 20.29 -10.31 13.13
C ILE A 367 20.75 -11.45 12.22
N PRO A 368 20.13 -12.63 12.33
CA PRO A 368 20.54 -13.78 11.53
C PRO A 368 20.31 -13.53 10.04
N ASP A 369 21.25 -13.99 9.22
CA ASP A 369 21.05 -14.07 7.77
C ASP A 369 19.90 -15.04 7.47
N GLU A 370 19.00 -14.62 6.60
CA GLU A 370 17.83 -15.41 6.25
C GLU A 370 18.04 -16.28 5.01
N ALA A 371 17.32 -17.40 4.99
CA ALA A 371 17.36 -18.32 3.87
C ALA A 371 16.70 -17.69 2.62
N PRO A 372 17.18 -18.02 1.40
CA PRO A 372 16.57 -17.53 0.17
C PRO A 372 15.08 -17.87 0.10
N LEU A 373 14.23 -16.83 0.00
CA LEU A 373 12.80 -16.99 -0.17
C LEU A 373 12.45 -17.13 -1.65
N ASN A 374 11.64 -18.14 -2.00
CA ASN A 374 11.00 -18.22 -3.30
C ASN A 374 9.46 -18.27 -3.18
N LEU A 375 8.79 -18.11 -4.31
CA LEU A 375 7.32 -17.99 -4.35
C LEU A 375 6.63 -19.22 -3.76
N ASN A 376 7.09 -20.42 -4.09
CA ASN A 376 6.49 -21.66 -3.62
C ASN A 376 6.67 -21.85 -2.10
N SER A 377 7.84 -21.52 -1.56
CA SER A 377 8.06 -21.56 -0.11
C SER A 377 7.19 -20.53 0.63
N LEU A 378 6.97 -19.35 0.03
CA LEU A 378 6.11 -18.32 0.62
C LEU A 378 4.63 -18.73 0.62
N ILE A 379 4.15 -19.31 -0.48
CA ILE A 379 2.79 -19.86 -0.57
C ILE A 379 2.62 -20.96 0.49
N ALA A 380 3.56 -21.91 0.58
CA ALA A 380 3.50 -23.01 1.54
C ALA A 380 3.51 -22.51 3.00
N LEU A 381 4.34 -21.50 3.29
CA LEU A 381 4.39 -20.86 4.60
C LEU A 381 3.02 -20.25 4.96
N LEU A 382 2.45 -19.42 4.09
CA LEU A 382 1.16 -18.78 4.32
C LEU A 382 0.04 -19.81 4.49
N THR A 383 -0.05 -20.79 3.59
CA THR A 383 -1.06 -21.88 3.69
C THR A 383 -0.90 -22.67 5.00
N SER A 384 0.34 -22.99 5.42
CA SER A 384 0.59 -23.71 6.69
C SER A 384 0.16 -22.92 7.94
N ARG A 385 0.02 -21.60 7.81
CA ARG A 385 -0.45 -20.70 8.87
C ARG A 385 -1.93 -20.34 8.73
N GLY A 386 -2.66 -21.01 7.85
CA GLY A 386 -4.10 -20.80 7.65
C GLY A 386 -4.45 -19.62 6.73
N HIS A 387 -3.46 -19.02 6.07
CA HIS A 387 -3.63 -17.90 5.15
C HIS A 387 -3.51 -18.37 3.70
N GLN A 388 -4.58 -18.94 3.14
CA GLN A 388 -4.57 -19.45 1.76
C GLN A 388 -4.49 -18.30 0.75
N PRO A 389 -3.43 -18.16 -0.06
CA PRO A 389 -3.37 -17.10 -1.05
C PRO A 389 -4.17 -17.45 -2.31
N ILE A 390 -4.90 -16.46 -2.85
CA ILE A 390 -5.69 -16.55 -4.09
C ILE A 390 -5.23 -15.45 -5.04
N SER A 391 -4.87 -15.83 -6.27
CA SER A 391 -4.40 -14.91 -7.31
C SER A 391 -5.48 -14.72 -8.38
N VAL A 392 -5.86 -13.46 -8.63
CA VAL A 392 -6.74 -13.03 -9.72
C VAL A 392 -5.89 -12.36 -10.79
N ASP A 393 -6.05 -12.76 -12.04
CA ASP A 393 -5.38 -12.10 -13.17
C ASP A 393 -6.15 -10.83 -13.56
N LEU A 394 -5.47 -9.69 -13.52
CA LEU A 394 -5.99 -8.39 -13.92
C LEU A 394 -5.38 -7.92 -15.25
N THR A 395 -4.54 -8.73 -15.87
CA THR A 395 -3.79 -8.35 -17.07
C THR A 395 -4.75 -8.07 -18.22
N THR A 396 -4.78 -6.83 -18.67
CA THR A 396 -5.53 -6.45 -19.86
C THR A 396 -4.78 -6.89 -21.12
N ARG A 397 -5.50 -7.02 -22.24
CA ARG A 397 -4.93 -7.57 -23.49
C ARG A 397 -3.77 -6.73 -24.06
N ASP A 398 -3.88 -5.42 -23.98
CA ASP A 398 -2.84 -4.46 -24.37
C ASP A 398 -1.58 -4.60 -23.50
N ILE A 399 -1.75 -4.78 -22.19
CA ILE A 399 -0.63 -4.99 -21.25
C ILE A 399 0.03 -6.36 -21.45
N SER A 400 -0.73 -7.42 -21.73
CA SER A 400 -0.15 -8.73 -22.03
C SER A 400 0.64 -8.74 -23.35
N ILE A 401 0.22 -7.97 -24.36
CA ILE A 401 0.98 -7.78 -25.61
C ILE A 401 2.33 -7.09 -25.32
N ALA A 402 2.37 -6.17 -24.35
CA ALA A 402 3.61 -5.54 -23.91
C ALA A 402 4.52 -6.47 -23.07
N GLY A 403 4.08 -7.69 -22.75
CA GLY A 403 4.85 -8.68 -22.00
C GLY A 403 4.86 -8.43 -20.48
N LEU A 404 3.87 -7.70 -19.97
CA LEU A 404 3.67 -7.49 -18.54
C LEU A 404 2.46 -8.29 -18.06
N HIS A 405 2.49 -8.62 -16.77
CA HIS A 405 1.40 -9.28 -16.05
C HIS A 405 0.98 -8.42 -14.88
N VAL A 406 -0.31 -8.34 -14.61
CA VAL A 406 -0.85 -7.70 -13.41
C VAL A 406 -1.74 -8.70 -12.69
N VAL A 407 -1.51 -8.86 -11.40
CA VAL A 407 -2.33 -9.72 -10.54
C VAL A 407 -2.87 -8.93 -9.36
N ARG A 408 -3.98 -9.41 -8.81
CA ARG A 408 -4.41 -9.11 -7.45
C ARG A 408 -4.35 -10.39 -6.64
N VAL A 409 -3.53 -10.42 -5.62
CA VAL A 409 -3.46 -11.51 -4.65
C VAL A 409 -4.29 -11.13 -3.42
N HIS A 410 -5.08 -12.08 -2.95
CA HIS A 410 -5.77 -12.05 -1.67
C HIS A 410 -5.16 -13.09 -0.75
N SER A 411 -4.94 -12.74 0.51
CA SER A 411 -4.58 -13.71 1.56
C SER A 411 -5.46 -13.41 2.77
N PRO A 412 -6.67 -14.01 2.84
CA PRO A 412 -7.61 -13.72 3.91
C PRO A 412 -6.99 -13.98 5.28
N GLY A 413 -7.36 -13.15 6.26
CA GLY A 413 -6.81 -13.14 7.61
C GLY A 413 -5.56 -12.27 7.78
N LEU A 414 -4.95 -11.81 6.69
CA LEU A 414 -3.96 -10.73 6.76
C LEU A 414 -4.66 -9.36 6.82
N TYR A 415 -4.05 -8.42 7.54
CA TYR A 415 -4.52 -7.05 7.67
C TYR A 415 -3.92 -6.18 6.56
N ASN A 416 -4.70 -5.19 6.13
CA ASN A 416 -4.28 -4.20 5.14
C ASN A 416 -4.21 -2.82 5.79
N ASN A 417 -3.53 -1.88 5.14
CA ASN A 417 -3.63 -0.48 5.52
C ASN A 417 -5.03 0.03 5.16
N ALA A 418 -5.61 0.81 6.06
CA ALA A 418 -6.90 1.44 5.85
C ALA A 418 -6.84 2.91 6.26
N PRO A 419 -7.70 3.76 5.66
CA PRO A 419 -7.84 5.13 6.09
C PRO A 419 -8.15 5.22 7.57
N ALA A 420 -7.66 6.27 8.24
CA ALA A 420 -7.84 6.43 9.68
C ALA A 420 -9.32 6.56 10.10
N ALA A 421 -10.20 6.99 9.20
CA ALA A 421 -11.64 6.98 9.42
C ALA A 421 -12.23 5.57 9.57
N PHE A 422 -11.59 4.56 8.95
CA PHE A 422 -12.12 3.20 8.81
C PHE A 422 -11.03 2.15 9.09
N PRO A 423 -10.43 2.13 10.30
CA PRO A 423 -9.40 1.15 10.62
C PRO A 423 -9.99 -0.27 10.59
N LEU A 424 -9.21 -1.25 10.15
CA LEU A 424 -9.63 -2.65 10.08
C LEU A 424 -9.44 -3.31 11.45
N LEU A 425 -10.48 -3.26 12.29
CA LEU A 425 -10.45 -3.77 13.67
C LEU A 425 -11.17 -5.12 13.83
N GLY A 426 -11.71 -5.67 12.74
CA GLY A 426 -12.27 -7.02 12.71
C GLY A 426 -11.17 -8.07 12.55
N GLY A 427 -11.56 -9.35 12.52
CA GLY A 427 -10.63 -10.47 12.43
C GLY A 427 -10.22 -11.02 13.80
N SER A 428 -9.24 -11.93 13.82
CA SER A 428 -8.87 -12.71 15.01
C SER A 428 -7.50 -12.37 15.61
N ARG A 429 -6.65 -11.64 14.87
CA ARG A 429 -5.25 -11.36 15.27
C ARG A 429 -5.05 -10.03 16.00
N LEU A 430 -5.95 -9.05 15.82
CA LEU A 430 -6.03 -7.88 16.70
C LEU A 430 -7.02 -8.18 17.84
N THR A 431 -6.57 -8.01 19.08
CA THR A 431 -7.43 -8.22 20.26
C THR A 431 -8.01 -6.88 20.74
N SER A 432 -9.13 -6.90 21.48
CA SER A 432 -9.71 -5.67 22.04
C SER A 432 -8.76 -4.91 22.98
N ALA A 433 -7.87 -5.61 23.69
CA ALA A 433 -6.82 -4.99 24.51
C ALA A 433 -5.75 -4.26 23.66
N SER A 434 -5.53 -4.71 22.43
CA SER A 434 -4.59 -4.09 21.49
C SER A 434 -5.09 -2.75 20.93
N THR A 435 -6.40 -2.49 21.00
CA THR A 435 -7.05 -1.34 20.34
C THR A 435 -6.92 0.00 21.09
N THR A 436 -6.34 0.03 22.30
CA THR A 436 -6.20 1.23 23.12
C THR A 436 -5.34 2.34 22.48
N HIS A 437 -4.49 2.01 21.51
CA HIS A 437 -3.61 2.97 20.81
C HIS A 437 -4.17 3.49 19.47
N LEU A 438 -5.37 3.08 19.06
CA LEU A 438 -6.00 3.45 17.78
C LEU A 438 -6.31 4.94 17.61
N HIS A 439 -5.96 5.77 18.58
CA HIS A 439 -6.06 7.22 18.45
C HIS A 439 -5.04 7.80 17.48
N LEU A 440 -4.00 7.06 17.10
CA LEU A 440 -2.97 7.56 16.19
C LEU A 440 -3.04 6.86 14.82
N PRO A 441 -3.26 7.59 13.70
CA PRO A 441 -3.28 7.00 12.36
C PRO A 441 -1.95 6.33 12.00
N VAL A 442 -1.97 5.18 11.34
CA VAL A 442 -0.73 4.59 10.80
C VAL A 442 -0.11 5.60 9.81
N PRO A 443 1.15 6.05 9.98
CA PRO A 443 1.79 6.95 9.04
C PRO A 443 1.79 6.38 7.63
N LEU A 444 1.70 7.26 6.63
CA LEU A 444 1.79 6.85 5.23
C LEU A 444 3.17 6.21 5.00
N ALA A 445 3.17 5.00 4.42
CA ALA A 445 4.36 4.21 4.11
C ALA A 445 4.17 3.40 2.83
#